data_AF-A0A9E1K9M9-F1
#
_entry.id   AF-A0A9E1K9M9-F1
#
_cell.length_a   1.000
_cell.length_b   1.000
_cell.length_c   1.000
_cell.angle_alpha   90.00
_cell.angle_beta   90.00
_cell.angle_gamma   90.00
#
_symmetry.space_group_name_H-M   'P 1'
#
loop_
_entity.id
_entity.type
_entity.pdbx_description
1 polymer ?
#
loop_
_entity_poly.entity_id
_entity_poly.type
_entity_poly.pdbx_seq_one_letter_code
_entity_poly.pdbx_strand_id
1 'polypeptide(L)'
;MDSNDPSSEEQSNLDAFFEMFDWVDEDISELNSNEETEVTGYECLFIAFNNLRSYCKQIDLDFGQIEDQYQASINPDQSDETFWEQDLDATYSEMDELAGFGKLLETIEKGFSEYEKFCDKSDEIFDEWHCVLIMHSFLRKYCDKLEIDYALLQDDISSLQSEMEKE
;
A
#
# COMPACT_ATOMS: atom_id res chain seq x y z
N MET A 1 18.46 7.36 -43.09
CA MET A 1 18.08 8.09 -41.86
C MET A 1 16.73 7.51 -41.51
N ASP A 2 16.77 6.33 -40.89
CA ASP A 2 15.57 5.69 -40.38
C ASP A 2 15.27 6.39 -39.06
N SER A 3 14.12 7.05 -39.03
CA SER A 3 13.58 7.66 -37.83
C SER A 3 13.27 6.53 -36.85
N ASN A 4 14.09 6.42 -35.79
CA ASN A 4 13.66 5.76 -34.57
C ASN A 4 12.45 6.53 -34.05
N ASP A 5 11.27 5.97 -34.23
CA ASP A 5 10.16 6.19 -33.31
C ASP A 5 10.68 5.76 -31.93
N PRO A 6 10.75 6.64 -30.92
CA PRO A 6 10.93 6.15 -29.56
C PRO A 6 9.64 5.40 -29.26
N SER A 7 9.71 4.07 -29.35
CA SER A 7 8.73 3.18 -28.76
C SER A 7 8.34 3.76 -27.41
N SER A 8 7.05 4.02 -27.23
CA SER A 8 6.43 4.12 -25.91
C SER A 8 7.03 3.01 -25.05
N GLU A 9 7.97 3.37 -24.16
CA GLU A 9 8.49 2.42 -23.18
C GLU A 9 7.27 2.04 -22.36
N GLU A 10 6.80 0.79 -22.51
CA GLU A 10 5.77 0.25 -21.63
C GLU A 10 6.34 0.35 -20.22
N GLN A 11 5.80 1.29 -19.44
CA GLN A 11 6.13 1.46 -18.04
C GLN A 11 5.93 0.12 -17.35
N SER A 12 6.90 -0.35 -16.57
CA SER A 12 6.77 -1.64 -15.91
C SER A 12 5.69 -1.56 -14.83
N ASN A 13 5.07 -2.70 -14.50
CA ASN A 13 4.11 -2.78 -13.40
C ASN A 13 4.72 -2.23 -12.09
N LEU A 14 6.01 -2.47 -11.89
CA LEU A 14 6.74 -2.00 -10.72
C LEU A 14 6.94 -0.47 -10.74
N ASP A 15 7.26 0.12 -11.88
CA ASP A 15 7.35 1.59 -12.01
C ASP A 15 5.97 2.22 -11.73
N ALA A 16 4.89 1.63 -12.27
CA ALA A 16 3.52 2.08 -12.01
C ALA A 16 3.10 1.92 -10.54
N PHE A 17 3.62 0.90 -9.83
CA PHE A 17 3.40 0.73 -8.40
C PHE A 17 4.02 1.87 -7.60
N PHE A 18 5.28 2.24 -7.89
CA PHE A 18 5.94 3.30 -7.16
C PHE A 18 5.34 4.68 -7.45
N GLU A 19 4.89 4.92 -8.69
CA GLU A 19 4.13 6.14 -8.99
C GLU A 19 2.81 6.20 -8.20
N MET A 20 2.08 5.08 -8.08
CA MET A 20 0.89 5.02 -7.24
C MET A 20 1.22 5.25 -5.75
N PHE A 21 2.33 4.69 -5.26
CA PHE A 21 2.78 4.90 -3.89
C PHE A 21 3.08 6.37 -3.61
N ASP A 22 3.76 7.05 -4.53
CA ASP A 22 4.05 8.48 -4.41
C ASP A 22 2.76 9.33 -4.44
N TRP A 23 1.78 8.97 -5.28
CA TRP A 23 0.48 9.66 -5.33
C TRP A 23 -0.31 9.57 -4.02
N VAL A 24 -0.16 8.50 -3.23
CA VAL A 24 -0.82 8.41 -1.93
C VAL A 24 -0.36 9.52 -0.99
N ASP A 25 0.94 9.83 -0.97
CA ASP A 25 1.48 10.93 -0.14
C ASP A 25 1.02 12.30 -0.65
N GLU A 26 0.97 12.47 -1.98
CA GLU A 26 0.47 13.69 -2.62
C GLU A 26 -1.02 13.93 -2.32
N ASP A 27 -1.87 12.92 -2.47
CA ASP A 27 -3.31 12.97 -2.21
C ASP A 27 -3.60 13.38 -0.75
N ILE A 28 -2.85 12.80 0.20
CA ILE A 28 -2.99 13.10 1.63
C ILE A 28 -2.52 14.53 1.93
N SER A 29 -1.42 14.95 1.32
CA SER A 29 -0.90 16.31 1.46
C SER A 29 -1.86 17.36 0.91
N GLU A 30 -2.49 17.08 -0.23
CA GLU A 30 -3.52 17.94 -0.82
C GLU A 30 -4.75 18.01 0.09
N LEU A 31 -5.23 16.87 0.60
CA LEU A 31 -6.38 16.83 1.50
C LEU A 31 -6.13 17.63 2.79
N ASN A 32 -4.93 17.50 3.38
CA ASN A 32 -4.54 18.21 4.59
C ASN A 32 -4.30 19.72 4.36
N SER A 33 -4.10 20.17 3.12
CA SER A 33 -3.95 21.59 2.81
C SER A 33 -5.26 22.38 2.94
N ASN A 34 -6.41 21.68 3.05
CA ASN A 34 -7.72 22.27 3.18
C ASN A 34 -8.06 22.50 4.66
N GLU A 35 -7.99 23.76 5.13
CA GLU A 35 -8.23 24.14 6.53
C GLU A 35 -9.61 23.74 7.09
N GLU A 36 -10.57 23.38 6.23
CA GLU A 36 -11.92 22.96 6.63
C GLU A 36 -12.07 21.44 6.85
N THR A 37 -11.06 20.63 6.50
CA THR A 37 -11.14 19.16 6.55
C THR A 37 -10.11 18.61 7.55
N GLU A 38 -10.57 18.00 8.64
CA GLU A 38 -9.68 17.26 9.53
C GLU A 38 -9.41 15.89 8.90
N VAL A 39 -8.16 15.66 8.49
CA VAL A 39 -7.73 14.37 7.94
C VAL A 39 -7.43 13.42 9.09
N THR A 40 -8.22 12.37 9.24
CA THR A 40 -8.00 11.32 10.22
C THR A 40 -7.25 10.15 9.58
N GLY A 41 -6.79 9.22 10.41
CA GLY A 41 -6.16 7.99 9.96
C GLY A 41 -7.09 7.15 9.08
N TYR A 42 -8.42 7.28 9.22
CA TYR A 42 -9.38 6.63 8.34
C TYR A 42 -9.29 7.15 6.91
N GLU A 43 -9.28 8.47 6.69
CA GLU A 43 -9.16 9.04 5.34
C GLU A 43 -7.81 8.66 4.70
N CYS A 44 -6.72 8.69 5.47
CA CYS A 44 -5.41 8.27 4.96
C CYS A 44 -5.41 6.79 4.51
N LEU A 45 -5.95 5.89 5.34
CA LEU A 45 -6.08 4.47 5.00
C LEU A 45 -7.01 4.24 3.81
N PHE A 46 -8.11 5.00 3.73
CA PHE A 46 -9.04 4.94 2.61
C PHE A 46 -8.34 5.28 1.30
N ILE A 47 -7.62 6.41 1.25
CA ILE A 47 -6.85 6.84 0.07
C ILE A 47 -5.84 5.77 -0.32
N ALA A 48 -5.05 5.27 0.63
CA ALA A 48 -4.00 4.30 0.36
C ALA A 48 -4.55 2.97 -0.17
N PHE A 49 -5.58 2.40 0.47
CA PHE A 49 -6.19 1.15 0.00
C PHE A 49 -6.95 1.33 -1.31
N ASN A 50 -7.60 2.47 -1.53
CA ASN A 50 -8.28 2.75 -2.79
C ASN A 50 -7.29 2.82 -3.96
N ASN A 51 -6.17 3.53 -3.78
CA ASN A 51 -5.09 3.62 -4.76
C ASN A 51 -4.46 2.24 -5.02
N LEU A 52 -4.14 1.50 -3.96
CA LEU A 52 -3.57 0.14 -4.07
C LEU A 52 -4.50 -0.84 -4.80
N ARG A 53 -5.81 -0.82 -4.51
CA ARG A 53 -6.80 -1.66 -5.20
C ARG A 53 -6.97 -1.26 -6.65
N SER A 54 -6.98 0.05 -6.93
CA SER A 54 -7.06 0.56 -8.29
C SER A 54 -5.86 0.12 -9.11
N TYR A 55 -4.65 0.21 -8.53
CA TYR A 55 -3.43 -0.32 -9.14
C TYR A 55 -3.54 -1.82 -9.43
N CYS A 56 -3.94 -2.64 -8.46
CA CYS A 56 -4.08 -4.08 -8.66
C CYS A 56 -5.04 -4.40 -9.81
N LYS A 57 -6.15 -3.66 -9.91
CA LYS A 57 -7.10 -3.79 -11.01
C LYS A 57 -6.51 -3.40 -12.37
N GLN A 58 -5.66 -2.36 -12.42
CA GLN A 58 -5.00 -1.91 -13.65
C GLN A 58 -4.05 -2.97 -14.23
N ILE A 59 -3.33 -3.68 -13.36
CA ILE A 59 -2.36 -4.71 -13.76
C ILE A 59 -2.94 -6.14 -13.76
N ASP A 60 -4.25 -6.29 -13.57
CA ASP A 60 -4.95 -7.59 -13.46
C ASP A 60 -4.40 -8.50 -12.33
N LEU A 61 -3.94 -7.89 -11.23
CA LEU A 61 -3.50 -8.58 -10.03
C LEU A 61 -4.70 -8.86 -9.12
N ASP A 62 -4.88 -10.13 -8.73
CA ASP A 62 -5.94 -10.57 -7.84
C ASP A 62 -5.66 -10.14 -6.39
N PHE A 63 -6.28 -9.04 -5.97
CA PHE A 63 -6.16 -8.52 -4.61
C PHE A 63 -6.61 -9.54 -3.54
N GLY A 64 -7.49 -10.50 -3.88
CA GLY A 64 -7.88 -11.57 -2.97
C GLY A 64 -6.70 -12.47 -2.59
N GLN A 65 -5.78 -12.72 -3.52
CA GLN A 65 -4.57 -13.52 -3.25
C GLN A 65 -3.62 -12.80 -2.29
N ILE A 66 -3.56 -11.46 -2.34
CA ILE A 66 -2.77 -10.66 -1.40
C ILE A 66 -3.35 -10.78 0.01
N GLU A 67 -4.67 -10.67 0.16
CA GLU A 67 -5.32 -10.85 1.47
C GLU A 67 -5.12 -12.26 2.00
N ASP A 68 -5.32 -13.30 1.17
CA ASP A 68 -5.10 -14.70 1.57
C ASP A 68 -3.66 -14.92 2.06
N GLN A 69 -2.66 -14.36 1.35
CA GLN A 69 -1.26 -14.44 1.75
C GLN A 69 -0.98 -13.70 3.06
N TYR A 70 -1.55 -12.49 3.24
CA TYR A 70 -1.44 -11.75 4.48
C TYR A 70 -2.03 -12.55 5.65
N GLN A 71 -3.23 -13.11 5.50
CA GLN A 71 -3.88 -13.93 6.53
C GLN A 71 -3.06 -15.18 6.88
N ALA A 72 -2.45 -15.82 5.88
CA ALA A 72 -1.54 -16.93 6.11
C ALA A 72 -0.28 -16.51 6.89
N SER A 73 0.24 -15.29 6.64
CA SER A 73 1.45 -14.78 7.29
C SER A 73 1.27 -14.43 8.77
N ILE A 74 0.06 -14.03 9.18
CA ILE A 74 -0.27 -13.71 10.58
C ILE A 74 -0.87 -14.90 11.33
N ASN A 75 -1.12 -16.01 10.65
CA ASN A 75 -1.64 -17.22 11.28
C ASN A 75 -0.51 -17.89 12.10
N PRO A 76 -0.65 -18.00 13.44
CA PRO A 76 0.40 -18.53 14.30
C PRO A 76 0.75 -20.00 14.03
N ASP A 77 -0.14 -20.77 13.38
CA ASP A 77 0.14 -22.15 12.99
C ASP A 77 0.96 -22.25 11.68
N GLN A 78 1.16 -21.13 10.97
CA GLN A 78 1.77 -21.08 9.63
C GLN A 78 2.85 -19.99 9.49
N SER A 79 3.06 -19.13 10.49
CA SER A 79 4.01 -18.02 10.43
C SER A 79 5.45 -18.48 10.68
N ASP A 80 6.33 -18.40 9.68
CA ASP A 80 7.77 -18.29 9.91
C ASP A 80 8.05 -16.86 10.42
N GLU A 81 8.45 -16.74 11.69
CA GLU A 81 8.51 -15.52 12.53
C GLU A 81 9.36 -14.34 11.99
N THR A 82 9.95 -14.38 10.80
CA THR A 82 11.20 -13.64 10.56
C THR A 82 11.18 -12.37 9.70
N PHE A 83 10.12 -12.03 8.96
CA PHE A 83 10.13 -10.82 8.11
C PHE A 83 9.20 -9.69 8.59
N TRP A 84 8.06 -10.03 9.20
CA TRP A 84 6.96 -9.09 9.41
C TRP A 84 6.84 -8.55 10.83
N GLU A 85 7.68 -8.97 11.78
CA GLU A 85 7.63 -8.52 13.19
C GLU A 85 8.22 -7.11 13.40
N GLN A 86 7.82 -6.14 12.59
CA GLN A 86 8.04 -4.73 12.96
C GLN A 86 6.98 -4.32 13.98
N ASP A 87 7.44 -3.94 15.18
CA ASP A 87 6.62 -3.38 16.25
C ASP A 87 6.15 -1.96 15.87
N LEU A 88 5.01 -1.92 15.17
CA LEU A 88 4.28 -0.70 14.85
C LEU A 88 3.59 -0.09 16.07
N ASP A 89 3.65 -0.70 17.25
CA ASP A 89 2.99 -0.14 18.43
C ASP A 89 3.90 0.90 19.12
N ALA A 90 5.15 0.52 19.37
CA ALA A 90 6.15 1.39 20.00
C ALA A 90 6.47 2.67 19.21
N THR A 91 6.35 2.62 17.88
CA THR A 91 6.83 3.70 16.99
C THR A 91 5.83 4.86 16.84
N TYR A 92 4.54 4.64 17.13
CA TYR A 92 3.47 5.56 16.71
C TYR A 92 2.55 6.03 17.85
N SER A 93 2.76 5.59 19.11
CA SER A 93 1.84 5.89 20.22
C SER A 93 1.81 7.36 20.68
N GLU A 94 2.73 8.21 20.19
CA GLU A 94 2.84 9.63 20.57
C GLU A 94 2.56 10.61 19.42
N MET A 95 2.23 10.12 18.22
CA MET A 95 1.99 10.95 17.03
C MET A 95 0.49 11.20 16.83
N ASP A 96 0.13 12.38 16.31
CA ASP A 96 -1.20 12.55 15.71
C ASP A 96 -1.37 11.60 14.52
N GLU A 97 -2.62 11.28 14.16
CA GLU A 97 -2.92 10.23 13.18
C GLU A 97 -2.28 10.49 11.81
N LEU A 98 -2.21 11.75 11.38
CA LEU A 98 -1.60 12.15 10.12
C LEU A 98 -0.08 11.99 10.16
N ALA A 99 0.58 12.48 11.20
CA ALA A 99 2.02 12.27 11.39
C ALA A 99 2.36 10.79 11.54
N GLY A 100 1.48 10.03 12.21
CA GLY A 100 1.55 8.58 12.32
C GLY A 100 1.44 7.90 10.96
N PHE A 101 0.54 8.36 10.09
CA PHE A 101 0.41 7.81 8.74
C PHE A 101 1.61 8.15 7.85
N GLY A 102 2.13 9.38 7.88
CA GLY A 102 3.37 9.72 7.18
C GLY A 102 4.53 8.82 7.60
N LYS A 103 4.62 8.51 8.91
CA LYS A 103 5.62 7.56 9.42
C LYS A 103 5.39 6.13 8.94
N LEU A 104 4.15 5.74 8.65
CA LEU A 104 3.81 4.44 8.08
C LEU A 104 4.33 4.35 6.65
N LEU A 105 4.13 5.38 5.83
CA LEU A 105 4.66 5.42 4.46
C LEU A 105 6.19 5.30 4.44
N GLU A 106 6.91 6.05 5.29
CA GLU A 106 8.37 5.90 5.43
C GLU A 106 8.79 4.45 5.79
N THR A 107 7.98 3.79 6.61
CA THR A 107 8.25 2.41 7.06
C THR A 107 8.00 1.41 5.94
N ILE A 108 6.95 1.62 5.14
CA ILE A 108 6.66 0.84 3.94
C ILE A 108 7.80 0.99 2.92
N GLU A 109 8.25 2.21 2.64
CA GLU A 109 9.37 2.49 1.74
C GLU A 109 10.66 1.79 2.21
N LYS A 110 10.93 1.80 3.52
CA LYS A 110 12.03 1.03 4.10
C LYS A 110 11.84 -0.48 3.91
N GLY A 111 10.61 -0.98 4.00
CA GLY A 111 10.25 -2.36 3.70
C GLY A 111 10.60 -2.76 2.26
N PHE A 112 10.28 -1.91 1.29
CA PHE A 112 10.67 -2.12 -0.12
C PHE A 112 12.20 -2.17 -0.27
N SER A 113 12.90 -1.23 0.34
CA SER A 113 14.38 -1.19 0.32
C SER A 113 15.03 -2.41 0.96
N GLU A 114 14.42 -3.01 1.98
CA GLU A 114 14.89 -4.24 2.62
C GLU A 114 14.64 -5.45 1.73
N TYR A 115 13.46 -5.50 1.10
CA TYR A 115 13.09 -6.55 0.15
C TYR A 115 13.95 -6.52 -1.12
N GLU A 116 14.24 -5.36 -1.69
CA GLU A 116 15.15 -5.19 -2.82
C GLU A 116 16.54 -5.76 -2.50
N LYS A 117 17.11 -5.37 -1.34
CA LYS A 117 18.41 -5.89 -0.87
C LYS A 117 18.39 -7.39 -0.59
N PHE A 118 17.23 -7.96 -0.29
CA PHE A 118 17.06 -9.40 -0.12
C PHE A 118 17.06 -10.11 -1.48
N CYS A 119 16.34 -9.58 -2.47
CA CYS A 119 16.33 -10.07 -3.84
C CYS A 119 17.75 -10.05 -4.44
N ASP A 120 18.50 -8.95 -4.27
CA ASP A 120 19.90 -8.82 -4.72
C ASP A 120 20.85 -9.92 -4.18
N LYS A 121 20.51 -10.51 -3.03
CA LYS A 121 21.32 -11.52 -2.34
C LYS A 121 20.77 -12.94 -2.51
N SER A 122 19.61 -13.09 -3.12
CA SER A 122 18.92 -14.35 -3.33
C SER A 122 18.69 -14.59 -4.83
N ASP A 123 18.07 -15.71 -5.17
CA ASP A 123 17.61 -15.97 -6.55
C ASP A 123 16.16 -15.45 -6.76
N GLU A 124 15.62 -14.69 -5.81
CA GLU A 124 14.28 -14.11 -5.87
C GLU A 124 14.25 -12.84 -6.73
N ILE A 125 13.11 -12.57 -7.35
CA ILE A 125 12.90 -11.40 -8.20
C ILE A 125 12.22 -10.32 -7.39
N PHE A 126 12.73 -9.09 -7.46
CA PHE A 126 12.04 -7.92 -6.94
C PHE A 126 10.88 -7.58 -7.87
N ASP A 127 9.66 -7.87 -7.43
CA ASP A 127 8.44 -7.74 -8.24
C ASP A 127 7.35 -6.90 -7.56
N GLU A 128 6.35 -6.53 -8.35
CA GLU A 128 5.21 -5.75 -7.91
C GLU A 128 4.32 -6.50 -6.90
N TRP A 129 4.24 -7.83 -7.02
CA TRP A 129 3.33 -8.62 -6.18
C TRP A 129 3.78 -8.58 -4.73
N HIS A 130 5.08 -8.74 -4.47
CA HIS A 130 5.64 -8.63 -3.14
C HIS A 130 5.61 -7.19 -2.62
N CYS A 131 5.80 -6.19 -3.47
CA CYS A 131 5.64 -4.79 -3.09
C CYS A 131 4.19 -4.48 -2.66
N VAL A 132 3.20 -4.95 -3.40
CA VAL A 132 1.77 -4.86 -3.01
C VAL A 132 1.53 -5.57 -1.68
N LEU A 133 2.06 -6.78 -1.50
CA LEU A 133 1.93 -7.53 -0.24
C LEU A 133 2.56 -6.79 0.95
N ILE A 134 3.75 -6.20 0.76
CA ILE A 134 4.42 -5.39 1.78
C ILE A 134 3.53 -4.21 2.19
N MET A 135 3.11 -3.39 1.22
CA MET A 135 2.28 -2.22 1.48
C MET A 135 0.97 -2.60 2.16
N HIS A 136 0.26 -3.60 1.63
CA HIS A 136 -0.98 -4.13 2.21
C HIS A 136 -0.80 -4.57 3.66
N SER A 137 0.26 -5.35 3.95
CA SER A 137 0.52 -5.87 5.29
C SER A 137 0.73 -4.77 6.33
N PHE A 138 1.44 -3.70 5.96
CA PHE A 138 1.65 -2.55 6.83
C PHE A 138 0.37 -1.74 7.03
N LEU A 139 -0.40 -1.50 5.97
CA LEU A 139 -1.69 -0.81 6.06
C LEU A 139 -2.69 -1.59 6.93
N ARG A 140 -2.77 -2.93 6.78
CA ARG A 140 -3.64 -3.77 7.61
C ARG A 140 -3.31 -3.68 9.09
N LYS A 141 -2.04 -3.79 9.44
CA LYS A 141 -1.60 -3.64 10.82
C LYS A 141 -1.88 -2.24 11.37
N TYR A 142 -1.83 -1.23 10.51
CA TYR A 142 -2.19 0.13 10.91
C TYR A 142 -3.70 0.29 11.15
N CYS A 143 -4.56 -0.42 10.40
CA CYS A 143 -5.99 -0.53 10.74
C CYS A 143 -6.17 -1.12 12.15
N ASP A 144 -5.49 -2.22 12.45
CA ASP A 144 -5.59 -2.87 13.77
C ASP A 144 -5.14 -1.91 14.89
N LYS A 145 -4.08 -1.13 14.63
CA LYS A 145 -3.57 -0.12 15.56
C LYS A 145 -4.59 0.99 15.85
N LEU A 146 -5.25 1.49 14.82
CA LEU A 146 -6.25 2.55 14.92
C LEU A 146 -7.65 2.03 15.30
N GLU A 147 -7.78 0.72 15.55
CA GLU A 147 -9.07 0.04 15.79
C GLU A 147 -10.09 0.27 14.66
N ILE A 148 -9.59 0.44 13.42
CA ILE A 148 -10.42 0.65 12.22
C ILE A 148 -10.91 -0.72 11.70
N ASP A 149 -12.23 -0.82 11.48
CA ASP A 149 -12.83 -2.00 10.87
C ASP A 149 -12.44 -2.08 9.38
N TYR A 150 -11.51 -2.98 9.08
CA TYR A 150 -11.04 -3.21 7.72
C TYR A 150 -12.15 -3.65 6.76
N ALA A 151 -13.11 -4.46 7.22
CA ALA A 151 -14.19 -4.93 6.34
C ALA A 151 -15.08 -3.74 5.93
N LEU A 152 -15.40 -2.87 6.88
CA LEU A 152 -16.13 -1.63 6.60
C LEU A 152 -15.35 -0.72 5.64
N LEU A 153 -14.04 -0.55 5.87
CA LEU A 153 -13.18 0.23 4.98
C LEU A 153 -13.18 -0.31 3.55
N GLN A 154 -13.11 -1.64 3.38
CA GLN A 154 -13.16 -2.27 2.07
C GLN A 154 -14.53 -2.16 1.38
N ASP A 155 -15.62 -2.18 2.15
CA ASP A 155 -16.98 -1.98 1.64
C ASP A 155 -17.16 -0.54 1.13
N ASP A 156 -16.66 0.45 1.87
CA ASP A 156 -16.71 1.86 1.47
C ASP A 156 -15.92 2.09 0.16
N ILE A 157 -14.70 1.54 0.06
CA ILE A 157 -13.88 1.61 -1.16
C ILE A 157 -14.59 0.95 -2.34
N SER A 158 -15.16 -0.25 -2.13
CA SER A 158 -15.86 -0.98 -3.18
C SER A 158 -17.09 -0.22 -3.67
N SER A 159 -17.79 0.48 -2.77
CA SER A 159 -18.93 1.32 -3.09
C SER A 159 -18.52 2.49 -3.97
N LEU A 160 -17.45 3.21 -3.60
CA LEU A 160 -16.91 4.32 -4.39
C LEU A 160 -16.48 3.86 -5.80
N GLN A 161 -15.69 2.79 -5.89
CA GLN A 161 -15.23 2.25 -7.18
C GLN A 161 -16.42 1.83 -8.07
N SER A 162 -17.46 1.21 -7.48
CA SER A 162 -18.68 0.83 -8.20
C SER A 162 -19.53 2.02 -8.64
N GLU A 163 -19.41 3.18 -8.00
CA GLU A 163 -20.07 4.42 -8.44
C GLU A 163 -19.33 5.02 -9.62
N MET A 164 -18.00 5.10 -9.55
CA MET A 164 -17.15 5.61 -10.64
C MET A 164 -17.27 4.78 -11.93
N GLU A 165 -17.46 3.46 -11.83
CA GLU A 165 -17.65 2.59 -13.00
C GLU A 165 -19.00 2.77 -13.73
N LYS A 166 -19.97 3.42 -13.09
CA LYS A 166 -21.31 3.66 -13.68
C LYS A 166 -21.36 4.97 -14.47
N GLU A 167 -20.36 5.82 -14.35
CA GLU A 167 -20.22 7.09 -15.09
C GLU A 167 -19.52 6.88 -16.45
#